data_AF-A0A2V9YDA6-F1
#
_entry.id   AF-A0A2V9YDA6-F1
#
_cell.length_a   1.000
_cell.length_b   1.000
_cell.length_c   1.000
_cell.angle_alpha   90.00
_cell.angle_beta   90.00
_cell.angle_gamma   90.00
#
_symmetry.space_group_name_H-M   'P 1'
#
loop_
_entity.id
_entity.type
_entity.pdbx_description
1 polymer ?
#
loop_
_entity_poly.entity_id
_entity_poly.type
_entity_poly.pdbx_seq_one_letter_code
_entity_poly.pdbx_strand_id
1 'polypeptide(L)'
;FSDDVRTEAGRVFERELHARIPDANVIYVDPRIAAGMTAQVLQAVEQAKTVIAAVYLIPTAGRAPVIVKGNVQNALEMTDASGQLLHAMLQRAAARTIMISLGTPYLASSFPEVQNYLCTFSNATVSEVSAAKALFAEITIRGHLPVTIPNIAARGAGIEKPGLIPPLAPAVQPGGSNAQTK
;
A
#
# COMPACT_ATOMS: atom_id res chain seq x y z
N PHE A 1 -6.66 -3.90 5.96
CA PHE A 1 -6.07 -3.97 7.31
C PHE A 1 -5.95 -2.55 7.86
N SER A 2 -6.53 -2.26 9.01
CA SER A 2 -6.48 -0.96 9.70
C SER A 2 -6.35 -1.19 11.21
N ASP A 3 -5.91 -0.18 11.96
CA ASP A 3 -5.93 -0.23 13.42
C ASP A 3 -7.35 -0.33 14.00
N ASP A 4 -8.34 0.22 13.28
CA ASP A 4 -9.75 0.17 13.67
C ASP A 4 -10.64 0.25 12.42
N VAL A 5 -11.45 -0.77 12.19
CA VAL A 5 -12.33 -0.84 11.00
C VAL A 5 -13.46 0.19 11.00
N ARG A 6 -13.70 0.87 12.13
CA ARG A 6 -14.77 1.88 12.28
C ARG A 6 -14.33 3.27 11.82
N THR A 7 -13.06 3.44 11.45
CA THR A 7 -12.52 4.70 10.93
C THR A 7 -12.78 4.86 9.43
N GLU A 8 -12.44 6.04 8.90
CA GLU A 8 -12.51 6.34 7.46
C GLU A 8 -11.38 5.67 6.64
N ALA A 9 -10.39 5.04 7.31
CA ALA A 9 -9.25 4.43 6.64
C ALA A 9 -9.71 3.38 5.62
N GLY A 10 -9.38 3.62 4.34
CA GLY A 10 -9.70 2.74 3.24
C GLY A 10 -11.08 2.90 2.64
N ARG A 11 -11.94 3.79 3.14
CA ARG A 11 -13.28 4.02 2.55
C ARG A 11 -13.21 4.68 1.18
N VAL A 12 -12.27 5.62 0.99
CA VAL A 12 -12.03 6.23 -0.33
C VAL A 12 -11.45 5.20 -1.28
N PHE A 13 -10.47 4.42 -0.82
CA PHE A 13 -9.86 3.39 -1.64
C PHE A 13 -10.87 2.32 -2.07
N GLU A 14 -11.75 1.87 -1.17
CA GLU A 14 -12.89 1.00 -1.48
C GLU A 14 -13.79 1.61 -2.56
N ARG A 15 -14.20 2.88 -2.41
CA ARG A 15 -15.03 3.56 -3.41
C ARG A 15 -14.34 3.62 -4.78
N GLU A 16 -13.04 3.90 -4.82
CA GLU A 16 -12.26 3.92 -6.06
C GLU A 16 -12.14 2.51 -6.68
N LEU A 17 -12.07 1.45 -5.86
CA LEU A 17 -12.12 0.07 -6.34
C LEU A 17 -13.49 -0.27 -6.92
N HIS A 18 -14.59 0.00 -6.21
CA HIS A 18 -15.95 -0.28 -6.70
C HIS A 18 -16.32 0.51 -7.94
N ALA A 19 -15.77 1.72 -8.11
CA ALA A 19 -15.95 2.49 -9.35
C ALA A 19 -15.39 1.78 -10.60
N ARG A 20 -14.42 0.86 -10.43
CA ARG A 20 -13.72 0.15 -11.53
C ARG A 20 -14.03 -1.33 -11.57
N ILE A 21 -14.30 -1.93 -10.41
CA ILE A 21 -14.67 -3.34 -10.20
C ILE A 21 -15.90 -3.33 -9.27
N PRO A 22 -17.11 -3.14 -9.80
CA PRO A 22 -18.33 -3.00 -8.99
C PRO A 22 -18.63 -4.21 -8.09
N ASP A 23 -18.14 -5.39 -8.45
CA ASP A 23 -18.30 -6.65 -7.73
C ASP A 23 -17.09 -7.02 -6.84
N ALA A 24 -16.16 -6.07 -6.61
CA ALA A 24 -15.00 -6.32 -5.76
C ALA A 24 -15.43 -6.70 -4.33
N ASN A 25 -14.99 -7.87 -3.87
CA ASN A 25 -15.16 -8.30 -2.49
C ASN A 25 -14.15 -7.57 -1.58
N VAL A 26 -14.66 -6.68 -0.73
CA VAL A 26 -13.86 -5.88 0.19
C VAL A 26 -14.09 -6.35 1.62
N ILE A 27 -13.01 -6.76 2.29
CA ILE A 27 -13.05 -7.22 3.68
C ILE A 27 -12.18 -6.29 4.54
N TYR A 28 -12.81 -5.63 5.50
CA TYR A 28 -12.11 -4.85 6.51
C TYR A 28 -11.66 -5.74 7.66
N VAL A 29 -10.41 -5.56 8.08
CA VAL A 29 -9.78 -6.31 9.16
C VAL A 29 -9.07 -5.32 10.07
N ASP A 30 -9.29 -5.47 11.38
CA ASP A 30 -8.49 -4.87 12.44
C ASP A 30 -8.02 -5.97 13.42
N PRO A 31 -7.12 -5.64 14.37
CA PRO A 31 -6.58 -6.64 15.29
C PRO A 31 -7.62 -7.34 16.17
N ARG A 32 -8.80 -6.73 16.38
CA ARG A 32 -9.86 -7.27 17.24
C ARG A 32 -10.63 -8.39 16.55
N ILE A 33 -10.83 -8.27 15.24
CA ILE A 33 -11.64 -9.21 14.45
C ILE A 33 -10.79 -10.19 13.62
N ALA A 34 -9.51 -9.89 13.37
CA ALA A 34 -8.65 -10.68 12.48
C ALA A 34 -8.61 -12.18 12.81
N ALA A 35 -8.53 -12.55 14.09
CA ALA A 35 -8.50 -13.95 14.50
C ALA A 35 -9.80 -14.69 14.12
N GLY A 36 -10.96 -14.07 14.38
CA GLY A 36 -12.27 -14.64 14.04
C GLY A 36 -12.54 -14.67 12.54
N MET A 37 -11.95 -13.75 11.77
CA MET A 37 -12.14 -13.65 10.33
C MET A 37 -11.15 -14.45 9.50
N THR A 38 -10.16 -15.08 10.12
CA THR A 38 -9.03 -15.72 9.40
C THR A 38 -9.51 -16.73 8.37
N ALA A 39 -10.39 -17.67 8.74
CA ALA A 39 -10.88 -18.67 7.80
C ALA A 39 -11.64 -18.06 6.61
N GLN A 40 -12.51 -17.08 6.87
CA GLN A 40 -13.29 -16.39 5.84
C GLN A 40 -12.39 -15.61 4.87
N VAL A 41 -11.39 -14.90 5.39
CA VAL A 41 -10.45 -14.13 4.56
C VAL A 41 -9.60 -15.06 3.71
N LEU A 42 -9.08 -16.16 4.27
CA LEU A 42 -8.28 -17.11 3.51
C LEU A 42 -9.09 -17.82 2.43
N GLN A 43 -10.35 -18.15 2.70
CA GLN A 43 -11.26 -18.70 1.69
C GLN A 43 -11.50 -17.70 0.55
N ALA A 44 -11.77 -16.43 0.87
CA ALA A 44 -11.93 -15.39 -0.15
C ALA A 44 -10.64 -15.20 -0.98
N VAL A 45 -9.48 -15.26 -0.34
CA VAL A 45 -8.17 -15.20 -0.99
C VAL A 45 -8.00 -16.37 -1.95
N GLU A 46 -8.34 -17.59 -1.58
CA GLU A 46 -8.22 -18.78 -2.44
C GLU A 46 -9.09 -18.69 -3.70
N GLN A 47 -10.27 -18.07 -3.60
CA GLN A 47 -11.19 -17.89 -4.73
C GLN A 47 -10.86 -16.68 -5.62
N ALA A 48 -10.06 -15.73 -5.13
CA ALA A 48 -9.75 -14.50 -5.85
C ALA A 48 -8.68 -14.71 -6.94
N LYS A 49 -8.88 -14.13 -8.13
CA LYS A 49 -7.85 -14.10 -9.19
C LYS A 49 -6.68 -13.18 -8.83
N THR A 50 -6.97 -12.08 -8.14
CA THR A 50 -6.00 -11.08 -7.68
C THR A 50 -6.41 -10.61 -6.30
N VAL A 51 -5.45 -10.37 -5.43
CA VAL A 51 -5.69 -9.91 -4.05
C VAL A 51 -5.01 -8.56 -3.86
N ILE A 52 -5.73 -7.61 -3.25
CA ILE A 52 -5.17 -6.33 -2.84
C ILE A 52 -5.17 -6.29 -1.32
N ALA A 53 -3.98 -6.27 -0.73
CA ALA A 53 -3.78 -6.12 0.70
C ALA A 53 -3.47 -4.66 1.02
N ALA A 54 -4.52 -3.83 1.16
CA ALA A 54 -4.36 -2.45 1.60
C ALA A 54 -4.17 -2.41 3.13
N VAL A 55 -3.00 -1.92 3.57
CA VAL A 55 -2.62 -1.86 4.98
C VAL A 55 -2.41 -0.40 5.39
N TYR A 56 -3.25 0.03 6.32
CA TYR A 56 -3.27 1.36 6.90
C TYR A 56 -2.57 1.30 8.25
N LEU A 57 -1.25 1.55 8.23
CA LEU A 57 -0.44 1.64 9.43
C LEU A 57 0.18 3.03 9.50
N ILE A 58 -0.36 3.85 10.39
CA ILE A 58 0.04 5.25 10.55
C ILE A 58 1.02 5.33 11.72
N PRO A 59 2.24 5.83 11.50
CA PRO A 59 3.14 6.20 12.59
C PRO A 59 2.50 7.35 13.38
N THR A 60 1.95 7.06 14.55
CA THR A 60 1.46 8.11 15.46
C THR A 60 2.59 8.51 16.40
N ALA A 61 2.90 9.81 16.50
CA ALA A 61 3.83 10.30 17.51
C ALA A 61 3.35 9.88 18.91
N GLY A 62 4.24 9.29 19.71
CA GLY A 62 3.90 8.77 21.05
C GLY A 62 3.34 7.34 21.07
N ARG A 63 3.22 6.65 19.92
CA ARG A 63 2.91 5.21 19.91
C ARG A 63 4.13 4.45 20.43
N ALA A 64 4.10 4.12 21.72
CA ALA A 64 5.18 3.41 22.39
C ALA A 64 5.40 2.02 21.76
N PRO A 65 6.66 1.52 21.73
CA PRO A 65 6.93 0.13 21.42
C PRO A 65 6.06 -0.79 22.27
N VAL A 66 5.46 -1.80 21.65
CA VAL A 66 4.60 -2.75 22.36
C VAL A 66 5.47 -3.92 22.79
N ILE A 67 5.40 -4.27 24.07
CA ILE A 67 6.02 -5.51 24.57
C ILE A 67 5.08 -6.67 24.20
N VAL A 68 5.46 -7.49 23.23
CA VAL A 68 4.74 -8.73 22.90
C VAL A 68 5.62 -9.91 23.28
N LYS A 69 5.13 -10.76 24.19
CA LYS A 69 5.86 -11.95 24.70
C LYS A 69 7.27 -11.65 25.22
N GLY A 70 7.47 -10.51 25.88
CA GLY A 70 8.75 -10.10 26.46
C GLY A 70 9.71 -9.40 25.51
N ASN A 71 9.37 -9.25 24.23
CA ASN A 71 10.18 -8.52 23.26
C ASN A 71 9.59 -7.13 22.98
N VAL A 72 10.46 -6.11 22.99
CA VAL A 72 10.13 -4.75 22.54
C VAL A 72 9.93 -4.80 21.02
N GLN A 73 8.70 -4.64 20.57
CA GLN A 73 8.39 -4.54 19.15
C GLN A 73 8.10 -3.09 18.81
N ASN A 74 8.71 -2.60 17.72
CA ASN A 74 8.44 -1.25 17.26
C ASN A 74 6.96 -1.13 16.86
N ALA A 75 6.35 0.01 17.15
CA ALA A 75 4.94 0.28 16.81
C ALA A 75 4.63 0.27 15.30
N LEU A 76 5.65 0.03 14.46
CA LEU A 76 5.58 -0.10 13.01
C LEU A 76 5.57 -1.57 12.54
N GLU A 77 5.72 -2.52 13.46
CA GLU A 77 5.66 -3.95 13.18
C GLU A 77 4.23 -4.46 13.41
N MET A 78 3.64 -5.08 12.40
CA MET A 78 2.30 -5.67 12.49
C MET A 78 2.43 -7.14 12.92
N THR A 79 2.55 -7.38 14.23
CA THR A 79 2.78 -8.71 14.83
C THR A 79 1.55 -9.31 15.52
N ASP A 80 0.46 -8.56 15.54
CA ASP A 80 -0.82 -8.96 16.11
C ASP A 80 -1.57 -9.97 15.20
N ALA A 81 -2.86 -10.20 15.48
CA ALA A 81 -3.69 -11.10 14.69
C ALA A 81 -3.86 -10.65 13.23
N SER A 82 -3.80 -9.34 12.94
CA SER A 82 -3.79 -8.81 11.57
C SER A 82 -2.50 -9.19 10.85
N GLY A 83 -1.37 -9.10 11.56
CA GLY A 83 -0.06 -9.56 11.10
C GLY A 83 -0.04 -11.03 10.70
N GLN A 84 -0.53 -11.87 11.62
CA GLN A 84 -0.61 -13.32 11.39
C GLN A 84 -1.51 -13.67 10.20
N LEU A 85 -2.65 -12.99 10.06
CA LEU A 85 -3.53 -13.17 8.91
C LEU A 85 -2.86 -12.72 7.61
N LEU A 86 -2.12 -11.60 7.61
CA LEU A 86 -1.41 -11.14 6.42
C LEU A 86 -0.29 -12.11 6.00
N HIS A 87 0.50 -12.64 6.94
CA HIS A 87 1.45 -13.73 6.63
C HIS A 87 0.74 -14.93 6.02
N ALA A 88 -0.33 -15.42 6.67
CA ALA A 88 -1.08 -16.58 6.21
C ALA A 88 -1.64 -16.38 4.79
N MET A 89 -2.07 -15.16 4.46
CA MET A 89 -2.53 -14.79 3.13
C MET A 89 -1.38 -14.78 2.10
N LEU A 90 -0.26 -14.13 2.43
CA LEU A 90 0.91 -14.04 1.53
C LEU A 90 1.51 -15.42 1.25
N GLN A 91 1.60 -16.29 2.25
CA GLN A 91 2.08 -17.68 2.08
C GLN A 91 1.25 -18.49 1.07
N ARG A 92 -0.03 -18.16 0.88
CA ARG A 92 -0.93 -18.83 -0.09
C ARG A 92 -1.00 -18.15 -1.45
N ALA A 93 -0.78 -16.83 -1.51
CA ALA A 93 -1.17 -16.03 -2.66
C ALA A 93 -0.19 -14.90 -3.03
N ALA A 94 1.06 -14.93 -2.52
CA ALA A 94 2.04 -13.85 -2.71
C ALA A 94 2.18 -13.38 -4.17
N ALA A 95 2.31 -14.31 -5.11
CA ALA A 95 2.51 -14.00 -6.54
C ALA A 95 1.39 -13.16 -7.16
N ARG A 96 0.15 -13.29 -6.66
CA ARG A 96 -1.04 -12.55 -7.13
C ARG A 96 -1.57 -11.54 -6.11
N THR A 97 -0.82 -11.30 -5.05
CA THR A 97 -1.17 -10.33 -4.01
C THR A 97 -0.35 -9.07 -4.22
N ILE A 98 -1.02 -7.92 -4.30
CA ILE A 98 -0.41 -6.60 -4.24
C ILE A 98 -0.60 -6.06 -2.84
N MET A 99 0.49 -5.94 -2.08
CA MET A 99 0.48 -5.30 -0.78
C MET A 99 0.67 -3.80 -0.97
N ILE A 100 -0.26 -3.02 -0.43
CA ILE A 100 -0.22 -1.56 -0.50
C ILE A 100 -0.07 -1.03 0.92
N SER A 101 1.04 -0.34 1.19
CA SER A 101 1.21 0.39 2.44
C SER A 101 0.75 1.84 2.29
N LEU A 102 -0.21 2.22 3.14
CA LEU A 102 -0.73 3.58 3.27
C LEU A 102 -0.30 4.17 4.60
N GLY A 103 0.91 4.72 4.62
CA GLY A 103 1.58 5.23 5.82
C GLY A 103 3.06 4.86 5.82
N THR A 104 3.47 3.91 6.66
CA THR A 104 4.88 3.53 6.79
C THR A 104 5.40 2.66 5.64
N PRO A 105 6.55 2.97 5.01
CA PRO A 105 7.14 2.12 3.98
C PRO A 105 7.70 0.80 4.54
N TYR A 106 7.95 0.74 5.86
CA TYR A 106 8.68 -0.35 6.51
C TYR A 106 7.84 -1.61 6.75
N LEU A 107 6.54 -1.57 6.45
CA LEU A 107 5.66 -2.72 6.59
C LEU A 107 6.20 -3.95 5.83
N ALA A 108 6.74 -3.76 4.62
CA ALA A 108 7.31 -4.84 3.83
C ALA A 108 8.45 -5.61 4.53
N SER A 109 9.21 -4.96 5.42
CA SER A 109 10.28 -5.64 6.16
C SER A 109 9.76 -6.72 7.12
N SER A 110 8.49 -6.65 7.53
CA SER A 110 7.85 -7.68 8.37
C SER A 110 7.28 -8.85 7.57
N PHE A 111 7.22 -8.76 6.23
CA PHE A 111 6.58 -9.75 5.35
C PHE A 111 7.52 -10.13 4.21
N PRO A 112 8.57 -10.93 4.46
CA PRO A 112 9.53 -11.33 3.42
C PRO A 112 8.90 -12.12 2.27
N GLU A 113 7.69 -12.64 2.42
CA GLU A 113 6.91 -13.30 1.38
C GLU A 113 6.37 -12.34 0.31
N VAL A 114 6.37 -11.04 0.57
CA VAL A 114 5.79 -10.06 -0.35
C VAL A 114 6.55 -10.03 -1.68
N GLN A 115 5.81 -10.16 -2.79
CA GLN A 115 6.39 -10.11 -4.14
C GLN A 115 5.99 -8.84 -4.90
N ASN A 116 4.80 -8.31 -4.63
CA ASN A 116 4.31 -7.07 -5.24
C ASN A 116 3.99 -6.06 -4.13
N TYR A 117 4.75 -4.97 -4.08
CA TYR A 117 4.61 -3.96 -3.03
C TYR A 117 4.49 -2.55 -3.61
N LEU A 118 3.51 -1.81 -3.12
CA LEU A 118 3.30 -0.39 -3.42
C LEU A 118 3.25 0.38 -2.10
N CYS A 119 3.98 1.49 -2.01
CA CYS A 119 3.95 2.38 -0.84
C CYS A 119 3.53 3.78 -1.27
N THR A 120 2.59 4.38 -0.55
CA THR A 120 2.12 5.74 -0.79
C THR A 120 2.65 6.77 0.22
N PHE A 121 3.38 6.32 1.25
CA PHE A 121 3.95 7.14 2.34
C PHE A 121 2.93 7.94 3.17
N SER A 122 1.64 7.83 2.87
CA SER A 122 0.57 8.60 3.50
C SER A 122 -0.76 7.90 3.28
N ASN A 123 -1.66 8.01 4.24
CA ASN A 123 -3.05 7.55 4.14
C ASN A 123 -4.02 8.69 3.79
N ALA A 124 -3.52 9.84 3.31
CA ALA A 124 -4.38 10.93 2.87
C ALA A 124 -5.29 10.47 1.71
N THR A 125 -6.47 11.08 1.58
CA THR A 125 -7.43 10.80 0.50
C THR A 125 -6.79 10.81 -0.89
N VAL A 126 -5.90 11.77 -1.17
CA VAL A 126 -5.18 11.84 -2.45
C VAL A 126 -4.24 10.65 -2.68
N SER A 127 -3.69 10.07 -1.61
CA SER A 127 -2.84 8.88 -1.66
C SER A 127 -3.65 7.62 -1.95
N GLU A 128 -4.83 7.48 -1.33
CA GLU A 128 -5.77 6.39 -1.62
C GLU A 128 -6.23 6.43 -3.09
N VAL A 129 -6.64 7.62 -3.57
CA VAL A 129 -7.01 7.81 -4.98
C VAL A 129 -5.84 7.51 -5.91
N SER A 130 -4.63 7.99 -5.60
CA SER A 130 -3.44 7.73 -6.42
C SER A 130 -3.06 6.26 -6.44
N ALA A 131 -3.20 5.54 -5.33
CA ALA A 131 -2.98 4.10 -5.27
C ALA A 131 -3.95 3.37 -6.20
N ALA A 132 -5.25 3.69 -6.14
CA ALA A 132 -6.23 3.10 -7.04
C ALA A 132 -5.88 3.38 -8.51
N LYS A 133 -5.65 4.65 -8.87
CA LYS A 133 -5.24 5.03 -10.24
C LYS A 133 -4.00 4.27 -10.71
N ALA A 134 -3.00 4.08 -9.84
CA ALA A 134 -1.79 3.34 -10.16
C ALA A 134 -2.07 1.85 -10.46
N LEU A 135 -2.95 1.20 -9.69
CA LEU A 135 -3.31 -0.21 -9.90
C LEU A 135 -3.99 -0.47 -11.24
N PHE A 136 -4.79 0.50 -11.71
CA PHE A 136 -5.47 0.43 -13.00
C PHE A 136 -4.70 1.11 -14.13
N ALA A 137 -3.42 1.44 -13.90
CA ALA A 137 -2.54 2.10 -14.86
C ALA A 137 -3.10 3.42 -15.42
N GLU A 138 -3.94 4.15 -14.68
CA GLU A 138 -4.44 5.46 -15.11
C GLU A 138 -3.39 6.56 -14.97
N ILE A 139 -2.38 6.33 -14.13
CA ILE A 139 -1.24 7.22 -13.93
C ILE A 139 0.06 6.42 -14.07
N THR A 140 1.10 7.09 -14.56
CA THR A 140 2.46 6.52 -14.60
C THR A 140 3.02 6.35 -13.20
N ILE A 141 3.49 5.14 -12.88
CA ILE A 141 4.25 4.85 -11.67
C ILE A 141 5.72 5.19 -11.96
N ARG A 142 6.26 6.17 -11.23
CA ARG A 142 7.65 6.67 -11.37
C ARG A 142 8.34 6.94 -10.03
N GLY A 143 7.71 6.48 -8.94
CA GLY A 143 8.19 6.72 -7.59
C GLY A 143 9.44 5.88 -7.29
N HIS A 144 10.40 6.48 -6.60
CA HIS A 144 11.59 5.82 -6.09
C HIS A 144 11.67 6.02 -4.58
N LEU A 145 12.17 5.03 -3.86
CA LEU A 145 12.22 5.05 -2.40
C LEU A 145 13.17 6.16 -1.91
N PRO A 146 12.71 7.10 -1.07
CA PRO A 146 13.59 8.08 -0.43
C PRO A 146 14.39 7.48 0.74
N VAL A 147 14.06 6.24 1.14
CA VAL A 147 14.65 5.51 2.28
C VAL A 147 14.98 4.08 1.88
N THR A 148 15.86 3.42 2.64
CA THR A 148 16.08 1.96 2.52
C THR A 148 14.98 1.22 3.26
N ILE A 149 14.40 0.18 2.67
CA ILE A 149 13.53 -0.78 3.35
C ILE A 149 14.37 -2.02 3.69
N PRO A 150 14.71 -2.26 4.96
CA PRO A 150 15.58 -3.36 5.36
C PRO A 150 15.13 -4.70 4.78
N ASN A 151 16.09 -5.47 4.25
CA ASN A 151 15.90 -6.79 3.63
C ASN A 151 15.00 -6.83 2.38
N ILE A 152 14.50 -5.68 1.90
CA ILE A 152 13.58 -5.60 0.75
C ILE A 152 14.19 -4.77 -0.39
N ALA A 153 14.59 -3.52 -0.12
CA ALA A 153 15.02 -2.59 -1.17
C ALA A 153 15.91 -1.47 -0.65
N ALA A 154 16.91 -1.09 -1.44
CA ALA A 154 17.77 0.07 -1.15
C ALA A 154 17.05 1.40 -1.43
N ARG A 155 17.53 2.49 -0.79
CA ARG A 155 17.17 3.85 -1.18
C ARG A 155 17.40 4.06 -2.69
N GLY A 156 16.46 4.72 -3.34
CA GLY A 156 16.48 4.96 -4.78
C GLY A 156 15.89 3.82 -5.61
N ALA A 157 15.58 2.66 -5.02
CA ALA A 157 14.89 1.60 -5.74
C ALA A 157 13.44 2.02 -6.08
N GLY A 158 12.95 1.59 -7.24
CA GLY A 158 11.60 1.84 -7.73
C GLY A 158 11.37 1.05 -9.02
N ILE A 159 10.10 0.76 -9.32
CA ILE A 159 9.71 0.15 -10.59
C ILE A 159 8.93 1.20 -11.36
N GLU A 160 9.42 1.56 -12.54
CA GLU A 160 8.68 2.44 -13.44
C GLU A 160 7.68 1.62 -14.25
N LYS A 161 6.42 2.08 -14.28
CA LYS A 161 5.37 1.52 -15.15
C LYS A 161 4.62 2.65 -15.84
N PRO A 162 4.54 2.64 -17.18
CA PRO A 162 3.77 3.65 -17.91
C PRO A 162 2.28 3.53 -17.56
N GLY A 163 1.61 4.67 -17.45
CA GLY A 163 0.15 4.72 -17.47
C GLY A 163 -0.40 4.50 -18.88
N LEU A 164 -1.64 4.05 -18.97
CA LEU A 164 -2.43 3.97 -20.20
C LEU A 164 -2.73 5.36 -20.77
N ILE A 165 -2.78 6.37 -19.91
CA ILE A 165 -2.87 7.78 -20.31
C ILE A 165 -1.44 8.33 -20.30
N PRO A 166 -0.86 8.69 -21.46
CA PRO A 166 0.48 9.24 -21.50
C PRO A 166 0.51 10.55 -20.70
N PRO A 167 1.58 10.78 -19.90
CA PRO A 167 1.71 12.04 -19.17
C PRO A 167 1.68 13.20 -20.17
N LEU A 168 0.98 14.28 -19.82
CA LEU A 168 1.02 15.52 -20.60
C LEU A 168 2.49 15.89 -20.83
N ALA A 169 2.88 16.06 -22.10
CA ALA A 169 4.23 16.48 -22.44
C ALA A 169 4.59 17.74 -21.63
N PRO A 170 5.83 17.86 -21.13
CA PRO A 170 6.25 19.07 -20.43
C PRO A 170 5.98 20.28 -21.32
N ALA A 171 5.41 21.33 -20.74
CA ALA A 171 5.12 22.57 -21.45
C ALA A 171 6.40 23.04 -22.16
N VAL A 172 6.32 23.18 -23.49
CA VAL A 172 7.38 23.80 -24.29
C VAL A 172 7.61 25.18 -23.70
N GLN A 173 8.78 25.40 -23.09
CA GLN A 173 9.16 26.73 -22.63
C GLN A 173 9.21 27.62 -23.88
N PRO A 174 8.47 28.75 -23.92
CA PRO A 174 8.57 29.67 -25.04
C PRO A 174 10.02 30.12 -25.16
N GLY A 175 10.62 29.85 -26.32
CA GLY A 175 12.02 30.11 -26.59
C GLY A 175 12.39 31.54 -26.21
N GLY A 176 13.44 31.67 -25.40
CA GLY A 176 14.03 32.96 -25.08
C GLY A 176 14.43 33.66 -26.36
N SER A 177 13.72 34.73 -26.68
CA SER A 177 14.10 35.67 -27.74
C SER A 177 15.42 36.29 -27.33
N ASN A 178 16.53 35.85 -27.94
CA ASN A 178 17.80 36.54 -27.91
C ASN A 178 17.65 37.86 -28.69
N ALA A 179 17.17 38.90 -28.03
CA ALA A 179 17.35 40.27 -28.47
C ALA A 179 18.79 40.68 -28.13
N GLN A 180 19.73 40.37 -29.02
CA GLN A 180 20.98 41.14 -29.09
C GLN A 180 20.62 42.58 -29.45
N THR A 181 20.90 43.51 -28.55
CA THR A 181 20.99 44.93 -28.91
C THR A 181 22.19 45.56 -28.21
N LYS A 182 23.18 45.88 -29.05
CA LYS A 182 24.33 46.78 -28.90
C LYS A 182 25.39 46.51 -27.83
#